data_AF-A0A4S4FVL1-F1
#
_entry.id   AF-A0A4S4FVL1-F1
#
_cell.length_a   1.000
_cell.length_b   1.000
_cell.length_c   1.000
_cell.angle_alpha   90.00
_cell.angle_beta   90.00
_cell.angle_gamma   90.00
#
_symmetry.space_group_name_H-M   'P 1'
#
loop_
_entity.id
_entity.type
_entity.pdbx_description
1 polymer ?
#
loop_
_entity_poly.entity_id
_entity_poly.type
_entity_poly.pdbx_seq_one_letter_code
_entity_poly.pdbx_strand_id
1 'polypeptide(L)'
;MTATVPVGAQPWGIVFSPSGGTAYVALAGDNAVAVLTTATLTVADLIDVGPGLQPWGLALSADASLLFVANSASESLGTVDLSTQTLLFDSDTDIDGWNIAADSSGCIALVTNFAQNTVTVMDVSEPIALPDSPALLAQVGRQYDHQIGVSPAGAKTSFEIVSGRLPAGLSLDAASGRITGIPTEPGDFAFGIGATSCDKTARSDFTLSVDPGSPAIDTSRPKLAETGSTSSDPLLTAAGLVAVGSVLAVLARTRGVTRTSRAPGGGGAGRSRRRECDDR
;
A
#
# COMPACT_ATOMS: atom_id res chain seq x y z
N MET A 1 11.54 -15.04 38.34
CA MET A 1 10.29 -14.25 38.38
C MET A 1 10.68 -12.79 38.55
N THR A 2 10.30 -11.91 37.62
CA THR A 2 10.73 -10.51 37.61
C THR A 2 9.59 -9.51 37.81
N ALA A 3 8.35 -9.85 37.41
CA ALA A 3 7.17 -9.00 37.60
C ALA A 3 5.86 -9.81 37.56
N THR A 4 4.79 -9.21 38.08
CA THR A 4 3.39 -9.64 37.90
C THR A 4 2.59 -8.41 37.47
N VAL A 5 1.79 -8.55 36.41
CA VAL A 5 1.05 -7.44 35.80
C VAL A 5 -0.44 -7.70 35.96
N PRO A 6 -1.20 -6.81 36.62
CA PRO A 6 -2.66 -6.85 36.60
C PRO A 6 -3.16 -6.51 35.20
N VAL A 7 -3.95 -7.40 34.59
CA VAL A 7 -4.44 -7.25 33.21
C VAL A 7 -5.96 -7.15 33.09
N GLY A 8 -6.71 -7.69 34.05
CA GLY A 8 -8.18 -7.74 34.03
C GLY A 8 -8.72 -9.02 34.66
N ALA A 9 -10.02 -9.26 34.51
CA ALA A 9 -10.72 -10.41 35.07
C ALA A 9 -10.59 -11.65 34.16
N GLN A 10 -10.25 -12.78 34.79
CA GLN A 10 -10.13 -14.09 34.15
C GLN A 10 -9.27 -14.06 32.87
N PRO A 11 -7.95 -13.80 32.97
CA PRO A 11 -7.05 -13.91 31.82
C PRO A 11 -6.88 -15.37 31.39
N TRP A 12 -7.02 -15.66 30.09
CA TRP A 12 -6.90 -17.00 29.52
C TRP A 12 -5.72 -17.12 28.54
N GLY A 13 -5.93 -16.73 27.28
CA GLY A 13 -4.92 -16.76 26.23
C GLY A 13 -4.10 -15.47 26.16
N ILE A 14 -2.89 -15.60 25.64
CA ILE A 14 -2.01 -14.47 25.33
C ILE A 14 -1.29 -14.72 24.00
N VAL A 15 -1.16 -13.68 23.19
CA VAL A 15 -0.38 -13.71 21.95
C VAL A 15 0.49 -12.47 21.83
N PHE A 16 1.72 -12.64 21.33
CA PHE A 16 2.61 -11.52 21.03
C PHE A 16 2.45 -11.08 19.58
N SER A 17 2.50 -9.78 19.34
CA SER A 17 2.77 -9.22 18.01
C SER A 17 4.08 -9.79 17.44
N PRO A 18 4.21 -9.93 16.11
CA PRO A 18 5.45 -10.43 15.48
C PRO A 18 6.70 -9.61 15.83
N SER A 19 6.54 -8.31 16.08
CA SER A 19 7.63 -7.43 16.52
C SER A 19 8.00 -7.62 18.00
N GLY A 20 7.15 -8.30 18.78
CA GLY A 20 7.30 -8.51 20.22
C GLY A 20 7.03 -7.28 21.08
N GLY A 21 6.67 -6.12 20.48
CA GLY A 21 6.44 -4.87 21.22
C GLY A 21 5.11 -4.80 21.95
N THR A 22 4.13 -5.57 21.47
CA THR A 22 2.77 -5.64 22.01
C THR A 22 2.40 -7.09 22.32
N ALA A 23 1.67 -7.31 23.40
CA ALA A 23 0.99 -8.57 23.71
C ALA A 23 -0.51 -8.35 23.89
N TYR A 24 -1.33 -9.28 23.42
CA TYR A 24 -2.78 -9.25 23.55
C TYR A 24 -3.20 -10.35 24.50
N VAL A 25 -4.02 -10.04 25.50
CA VAL A 25 -4.47 -10.98 26.54
C VAL A 25 -5.98 -11.06 26.52
N ALA A 26 -6.52 -12.27 26.37
CA ALA A 26 -7.95 -12.50 26.41
C ALA A 26 -8.46 -12.45 27.85
N LEU A 27 -9.47 -11.60 28.11
CA LEU A 27 -10.09 -11.42 29.41
C LEU A 27 -11.54 -11.92 29.35
N ALA A 28 -11.74 -13.19 29.68
CA ALA A 28 -13.06 -13.82 29.58
C ALA A 28 -14.10 -13.16 30.49
N GLY A 29 -13.67 -12.72 31.68
CA GLY A 29 -14.54 -12.10 32.68
C GLY A 29 -14.96 -10.69 32.30
N ASP A 30 -14.13 -9.98 31.54
CA ASP A 30 -14.38 -8.61 31.09
C ASP A 30 -15.00 -8.54 29.70
N ASN A 31 -15.07 -9.67 28.97
CA ASN A 31 -15.43 -9.71 27.55
C ASN A 31 -14.59 -8.73 26.71
N ALA A 32 -13.29 -8.73 26.96
CA ALA A 32 -12.36 -7.81 26.30
C ALA A 32 -11.01 -8.47 26.02
N VAL A 33 -10.19 -7.81 25.21
CA VAL A 33 -8.78 -8.12 25.03
C VAL A 33 -7.94 -6.97 25.56
N ALA A 34 -7.06 -7.25 26.53
CA ALA A 34 -6.08 -6.27 26.99
C ALA A 34 -4.90 -6.19 26.04
N VAL A 35 -4.53 -4.96 25.67
CA VAL A 35 -3.35 -4.66 24.86
C VAL A 35 -2.24 -4.22 25.81
N LEU A 36 -1.19 -5.03 25.94
CA LEU A 36 -0.03 -4.74 26.78
C LEU A 36 1.15 -4.25 25.95
N THR A 37 1.83 -3.21 26.43
CA THR A 37 3.16 -2.85 25.94
C THR A 37 4.21 -3.70 26.66
N THR A 38 5.01 -4.46 25.92
CA THR A 38 5.96 -5.43 26.52
C THR A 38 7.18 -4.76 27.14
N ALA A 39 7.56 -3.57 26.66
CA ALA A 39 8.68 -2.80 27.20
C ALA A 39 8.41 -2.25 28.61
N THR A 40 7.17 -1.84 28.88
CA THR A 40 6.75 -1.24 30.16
C THR A 40 5.94 -2.19 31.03
N LEU A 41 5.46 -3.30 30.47
CA LEU A 41 4.58 -4.28 31.12
C LEU A 41 3.31 -3.62 31.68
N THR A 42 2.72 -2.72 30.90
CA THR A 42 1.48 -1.99 31.25
C THR A 42 0.39 -2.27 30.25
N VAL A 43 -0.87 -2.35 30.71
CA VAL A 43 -2.05 -2.34 29.84
C VAL A 43 -2.16 -0.94 29.21
N ALA A 44 -1.98 -0.88 27.90
CA ALA A 44 -2.11 0.32 27.09
C ALA A 44 -3.56 0.55 26.67
N ASP A 45 -4.33 -0.52 26.48
CA ASP A 45 -5.70 -0.44 25.99
C ASP A 45 -6.54 -1.68 26.32
N LEU A 46 -7.86 -1.56 26.16
CA LEU A 46 -8.85 -2.64 26.23
C LEU A 46 -9.73 -2.61 24.98
N ILE A 47 -9.70 -3.70 24.22
CA ILE A 47 -10.59 -3.88 23.06
C ILE A 47 -11.82 -4.63 23.53
N ASP A 48 -12.99 -4.00 23.46
CA ASP A 48 -14.27 -4.63 23.75
C ASP A 48 -14.60 -5.65 22.65
N VAL A 49 -14.72 -6.93 23.01
CA VAL A 49 -15.13 -7.97 22.06
C VAL A 49 -16.64 -8.13 22.02
N GLY A 50 -17.38 -7.54 22.96
CA GLY A 50 -18.83 -7.60 23.03
C GLY A 50 -19.33 -8.57 24.11
N PRO A 51 -20.53 -8.30 24.65
CA PRO A 51 -21.02 -8.97 25.85
C PRO A 51 -21.30 -10.46 25.61
N GLY A 52 -20.85 -11.30 26.55
CA GLY A 52 -21.17 -12.72 26.59
C GLY A 52 -20.35 -13.60 25.66
N LEU A 53 -19.35 -13.05 24.95
CA LEU A 53 -18.49 -13.83 24.07
C LEU A 53 -17.42 -14.62 24.83
N GLN A 54 -16.97 -14.13 26.00
CA GLN A 54 -15.94 -14.77 26.83
C GLN A 54 -14.70 -15.20 26.03
N PRO A 55 -13.84 -14.26 25.61
CA PRO A 55 -12.67 -14.56 24.78
C PRO A 55 -11.68 -15.46 25.54
N TRP A 56 -11.24 -16.56 24.91
CA TRP A 56 -10.27 -17.50 25.50
C TRP A 56 -8.98 -17.56 24.70
N GLY A 57 -9.03 -18.11 23.48
CA GLY A 57 -7.90 -18.26 22.58
C GLY A 57 -7.70 -17.02 21.71
N LEU A 58 -6.43 -16.68 21.43
CA LEU A 58 -6.06 -15.56 20.57
C LEU A 58 -5.01 -15.99 19.54
N ALA A 59 -5.17 -15.53 18.30
CA ALA A 59 -4.16 -15.65 17.25
C ALA A 59 -4.12 -14.37 16.41
N LEU A 60 -2.93 -13.99 15.93
CA LEU A 60 -2.78 -12.85 15.03
C LEU A 60 -2.70 -13.32 13.57
N SER A 61 -3.20 -12.50 12.65
CA SER A 61 -2.85 -12.63 11.24
C SER A 61 -1.34 -12.46 11.04
N ALA A 62 -0.81 -12.98 9.93
CA ALA A 62 0.63 -12.97 9.65
C ALA A 62 1.23 -11.56 9.54
N ASP A 63 0.43 -10.58 9.11
CA ASP A 63 0.77 -9.16 9.03
C ASP A 63 0.43 -8.39 10.32
N ALA A 64 -0.21 -9.05 11.30
CA ALA A 64 -0.69 -8.48 12.55
C ALA A 64 -1.68 -7.30 12.39
N SER A 65 -2.45 -7.29 11.29
CA SER A 65 -3.56 -6.37 11.09
C SER A 65 -4.85 -6.85 11.76
N LEU A 66 -5.03 -8.16 11.88
CA LEU A 66 -6.21 -8.80 12.47
C LEU A 66 -5.83 -9.64 13.70
N LEU A 67 -6.74 -9.69 14.67
CA LEU A 67 -6.70 -10.58 15.82
C LEU A 67 -7.92 -11.50 15.79
N PHE A 68 -7.68 -12.80 15.64
CA PHE A 68 -8.68 -13.84 15.75
C PHE A 68 -8.90 -14.22 17.21
N VAL A 69 -10.16 -14.30 17.61
CA VAL A 69 -10.59 -14.50 19.00
C VAL A 69 -11.53 -15.69 19.05
N ALA A 70 -11.11 -16.76 19.72
CA ALA A 70 -11.98 -17.90 19.99
C ALA A 70 -12.90 -17.57 21.19
N ASN A 71 -14.21 -17.53 20.93
CA ASN A 71 -15.25 -17.18 21.90
C ASN A 71 -15.99 -18.45 22.33
N SER A 72 -15.68 -18.96 23.52
CA SER A 72 -16.20 -20.26 23.95
C SER A 72 -17.68 -20.21 24.36
N ALA A 73 -18.14 -19.13 24.99
CA ALA A 73 -19.52 -19.07 25.46
C ALA A 73 -20.56 -18.93 24.33
N SER A 74 -20.14 -18.38 23.19
CA SER A 74 -20.99 -18.13 22.02
C SER A 74 -20.75 -19.09 20.87
N GLU A 75 -19.88 -20.10 21.05
CA GLU A 75 -19.48 -21.05 20.00
C GLU A 75 -19.12 -20.35 18.68
N SER A 76 -18.32 -19.27 18.77
CA SER A 76 -18.01 -18.42 17.63
C SER A 76 -16.55 -18.00 17.55
N LEU A 77 -16.14 -17.54 16.37
CA LEU A 77 -14.88 -16.85 16.16
C LEU A 77 -15.12 -15.36 15.93
N GLY A 78 -14.49 -14.51 16.72
CA GLY A 78 -14.42 -13.07 16.45
C GLY A 78 -13.17 -12.72 15.66
N THR A 79 -13.28 -11.76 14.76
CA THR A 79 -12.10 -11.11 14.15
C THR A 79 -12.09 -9.65 14.59
N VAL A 80 -10.95 -9.16 15.08
CA VAL A 80 -10.77 -7.76 15.47
C VAL A 80 -9.79 -7.12 14.50
N ASP A 81 -10.21 -6.05 13.86
CA ASP A 81 -9.31 -5.16 13.14
C ASP A 81 -8.50 -4.36 14.16
N LEU A 82 -7.18 -4.52 14.16
CA LEU A 82 -6.30 -3.88 15.13
C LEU A 82 -5.99 -2.42 14.80
N SER A 83 -6.24 -1.98 13.57
CA SER A 83 -6.07 -0.58 13.15
C SER A 83 -7.22 0.30 13.65
N THR A 84 -8.44 -0.25 13.66
CA THR A 84 -9.64 0.44 14.15
C THR A 84 -10.05 0.00 15.55
N GLN A 85 -9.49 -1.11 16.05
CA GLN A 85 -9.88 -1.78 17.29
C GLN A 85 -11.36 -2.16 17.33
N THR A 86 -11.92 -2.52 16.18
CA THR A 86 -13.33 -2.89 16.05
C THR A 86 -13.47 -4.37 15.76
N LEU A 87 -14.46 -5.00 16.37
CA LEU A 87 -14.88 -6.35 16.01
C LEU A 87 -15.49 -6.35 14.60
N LEU A 88 -14.83 -7.05 13.69
CA LEU A 88 -15.38 -7.53 12.43
C LEU A 88 -16.08 -8.84 12.78
N PHE A 89 -17.37 -8.79 13.08
CA PHE A 89 -18.12 -9.97 13.48
C PHE A 89 -18.06 -11.02 12.37
N ASP A 90 -17.44 -12.16 12.67
CA ASP A 90 -17.54 -13.35 11.84
C ASP A 90 -18.46 -14.32 12.56
N SER A 91 -19.46 -14.81 11.85
CA SER A 91 -20.44 -15.74 12.40
C SER A 91 -20.12 -17.12 11.88
N ASP A 92 -18.94 -17.65 12.20
CA ASP A 92 -18.72 -19.08 12.05
C ASP A 92 -19.30 -19.78 13.27
N THR A 93 -20.52 -20.29 13.11
CA THR A 93 -21.40 -20.76 14.18
C THR A 93 -21.25 -22.25 14.50
N ASP A 94 -20.08 -22.84 14.24
CA ASP A 94 -19.81 -24.26 14.53
C ASP A 94 -18.45 -24.46 15.22
N ILE A 95 -18.03 -23.46 16.01
CA ILE A 95 -16.73 -23.46 16.67
C ILE A 95 -16.94 -23.39 18.19
N ASP A 96 -16.93 -24.54 18.87
CA ASP A 96 -16.75 -24.59 20.34
C ASP A 96 -15.25 -24.46 20.69
N GLY A 97 -14.70 -23.33 20.27
CA GLY A 97 -13.26 -23.10 20.21
C GLY A 97 -12.69 -22.77 21.57
N TRP A 98 -11.79 -23.62 22.08
CA TRP A 98 -11.02 -23.31 23.29
C TRP A 98 -9.80 -22.45 22.97
N ASN A 99 -9.06 -22.83 21.93
CA ASN A 99 -7.81 -22.21 21.55
C ASN A 99 -7.69 -22.13 20.03
N ILE A 100 -6.94 -21.14 19.55
CA ILE A 100 -6.70 -20.87 18.14
C ILE A 100 -5.22 -20.62 17.90
N ALA A 101 -4.70 -21.10 16.77
CA ALA A 101 -3.37 -20.77 16.29
C ALA A 101 -3.42 -20.48 14.78
N ALA A 102 -2.92 -19.32 14.38
CA ALA A 102 -2.73 -18.96 12.98
C ALA A 102 -1.36 -19.44 12.49
N ASP A 103 -1.31 -19.88 11.24
CA ASP A 103 -0.07 -20.31 10.63
C ASP A 103 0.78 -19.11 10.17
N SER A 104 2.09 -19.30 10.13
CA SER A 104 2.98 -18.20 9.74
C SER A 104 2.85 -17.82 8.26
N SER A 105 2.20 -18.64 7.42
CA SER A 105 1.99 -18.30 6.01
C SER A 105 0.86 -17.28 5.84
N GLY A 106 -0.05 -17.18 6.81
CA GLY A 106 -1.24 -16.33 6.73
C GLY A 106 -2.37 -16.97 5.91
N CYS A 107 -2.30 -18.28 5.65
CA CYS A 107 -3.30 -18.98 4.87
C CYS A 107 -4.35 -19.64 5.76
N ILE A 108 -3.94 -20.21 6.90
CA ILE A 108 -4.86 -20.97 7.74
C ILE A 108 -4.74 -20.62 9.22
N ALA A 109 -5.86 -20.75 9.93
CA ALA A 109 -5.89 -20.86 11.38
C ALA A 109 -6.57 -22.16 11.80
N LEU A 110 -6.08 -22.74 12.89
CA LEU A 110 -6.62 -23.97 13.48
C LEU A 110 -7.28 -23.66 14.82
N VAL A 111 -8.50 -24.15 15.01
CA VAL A 111 -9.24 -24.02 16.27
C VAL A 111 -9.48 -25.39 16.87
N THR A 112 -9.19 -25.55 18.17
CA THR A 112 -9.48 -26.78 18.90
C THR A 112 -10.90 -26.75 19.44
N ASN A 113 -11.75 -27.69 19.01
CA ASN A 113 -13.14 -27.79 19.43
C ASN A 113 -13.27 -28.78 20.59
N PHE A 114 -13.46 -28.27 21.81
CA PHE A 114 -13.36 -29.08 23.01
C PHE A 114 -14.51 -30.10 23.12
N ALA A 115 -15.77 -29.67 23.00
CA ALA A 115 -16.90 -30.59 23.13
C ALA A 115 -16.98 -31.61 21.98
N GLN A 116 -16.50 -31.25 20.80
CA GLN A 116 -16.59 -32.07 19.59
C GLN A 116 -15.41 -33.05 19.43
N ASN A 117 -14.29 -32.86 20.15
CA ASN A 117 -13.04 -33.60 19.95
C ASN A 117 -12.49 -33.49 18.52
N THR A 118 -12.57 -32.31 17.92
CA THR A 118 -12.13 -32.02 16.53
C THR A 118 -11.23 -30.79 16.47
N VAL A 119 -10.64 -30.56 15.29
CA VAL A 119 -9.94 -29.30 14.96
C VAL A 119 -10.58 -28.74 13.69
N THR A 120 -11.00 -27.47 13.75
CA THR A 120 -11.49 -26.73 12.57
C THR A 120 -10.30 -26.08 11.87
N VAL A 121 -10.26 -26.17 10.54
CA VAL A 121 -9.30 -25.47 9.68
C VAL A 121 -10.04 -24.31 9.02
N MET A 122 -9.54 -23.10 9.21
CA MET A 122 -10.14 -21.87 8.69
C MET A 122 -9.21 -21.24 7.67
N ASP A 123 -9.75 -20.80 6.53
CA ASP A 123 -9.04 -19.92 5.61
C ASP A 123 -9.02 -18.51 6.20
N VAL A 124 -7.82 -18.01 6.48
CA VAL A 124 -7.61 -16.66 7.00
C VAL A 124 -6.81 -15.79 6.03
N SER A 125 -6.69 -16.23 4.78
CA SER A 125 -5.96 -15.48 3.75
C SER A 125 -6.70 -14.21 3.34
N GLU A 126 -5.99 -13.10 3.42
CA GLU A 126 -6.52 -11.81 3.01
C GLU A 126 -6.42 -11.60 1.49
N PRO A 127 -7.40 -10.93 0.86
CA PRO A 127 -7.28 -10.51 -0.54
C PRO A 127 -6.04 -9.65 -0.75
N ILE A 128 -5.27 -9.97 -1.79
CA ILE A 128 -4.10 -9.17 -2.19
C ILE A 128 -4.42 -8.25 -3.36
N ALA A 129 -3.73 -7.12 -3.42
CA ALA A 129 -3.79 -6.18 -4.55
C ALA A 129 -2.40 -5.67 -4.94
N LEU A 130 -2.20 -5.47 -6.24
CA LEU A 130 -1.03 -4.80 -6.81
C LEU A 130 -1.37 -3.33 -7.11
N PRO A 131 -0.38 -2.43 -7.18
CA PRO A 131 -0.61 -1.02 -7.46
C PRO A 131 -1.18 -0.81 -8.88
N ASP A 132 -1.98 0.23 -9.02
CA ASP A 132 -2.51 0.67 -10.31
C ASP A 132 -1.37 1.20 -11.19
N SER A 133 -1.07 0.46 -12.27
CA SER A 133 -0.16 0.77 -13.40
C SER A 133 0.75 2.01 -13.27
N PRO A 134 1.72 2.04 -12.33
CA PRO A 134 2.63 3.17 -12.24
C PRO A 134 3.57 3.17 -13.45
N ALA A 135 3.76 4.36 -14.05
CA ALA A 135 4.84 4.56 -15.01
C ALA A 135 6.17 4.48 -14.26
N LEU A 136 6.98 3.48 -14.59
CA LEU A 136 8.31 3.29 -14.03
C LEU A 136 9.32 3.95 -14.96
N LEU A 137 10.34 4.59 -14.39
CA LEU A 137 11.40 5.26 -15.14
C LEU A 137 12.76 4.65 -14.80
N ALA A 138 13.51 4.29 -15.82
CA ALA A 138 14.91 3.87 -15.72
C ALA A 138 15.77 4.61 -16.75
N GLN A 139 17.09 4.45 -16.66
CA GLN A 139 18.03 5.02 -17.61
C GLN A 139 19.05 3.96 -18.03
N VAL A 140 19.37 3.90 -19.32
CA VAL A 140 20.36 2.95 -19.85
C VAL A 140 21.69 3.08 -19.10
N GLY A 141 22.25 1.94 -18.70
CA GLY A 141 23.55 1.87 -18.02
C GLY A 141 23.53 2.32 -16.56
N ARG A 142 22.37 2.68 -15.99
CA ARG A 142 22.22 3.00 -14.56
C ARG A 142 21.61 1.82 -13.80
N GLN A 143 22.04 1.65 -12.55
CA GLN A 143 21.41 0.66 -11.69
C GLN A 143 19.94 1.03 -11.47
N TYR A 144 19.08 0.06 -11.74
CA TYR A 144 17.66 0.12 -11.45
C TYR A 144 17.35 -0.82 -10.28
N ASP A 145 16.52 -0.34 -9.36
CA ASP A 145 16.13 -1.06 -8.16
C ASP A 145 14.76 -0.55 -7.73
N HIS A 146 13.73 -1.37 -7.95
CA HIS A 146 12.36 -1.00 -7.64
C HIS A 146 11.62 -2.17 -7.00
N GLN A 147 10.86 -1.86 -5.94
CA GLN A 147 10.04 -2.83 -5.23
C GLN A 147 8.59 -2.70 -5.70
N ILE A 148 8.01 -3.79 -6.20
CA ILE A 148 6.57 -3.84 -6.44
C ILE A 148 5.85 -3.92 -5.10
N GLY A 149 4.96 -2.96 -4.86
CA GLY A 149 4.11 -2.97 -3.68
C GLY A 149 3.06 -4.07 -3.76
N VAL A 150 2.69 -4.62 -2.61
CA VAL A 150 1.50 -5.46 -2.45
C VAL A 150 0.72 -4.94 -1.25
N SER A 151 -0.61 -4.93 -1.36
CA SER A 151 -1.53 -4.63 -0.26
C SER A 151 -2.28 -5.89 0.14
N PRO A 152 -2.42 -6.20 1.44
CA PRO A 152 -1.76 -5.52 2.56
C PRO A 152 -0.23 -5.72 2.53
N ALA A 153 0.50 -4.76 3.12
CA ALA A 153 1.95 -4.83 3.19
C ALA A 153 2.40 -5.98 4.09
N GLY A 154 3.40 -6.76 3.66
CA GLY A 154 3.89 -7.91 4.43
C GLY A 154 3.19 -9.23 4.14
N ALA A 155 2.17 -9.24 3.27
CA ALA A 155 1.62 -10.47 2.72
C ALA A 155 2.73 -11.33 2.11
N LYS A 156 2.75 -12.63 2.44
CA LYS A 156 3.73 -13.58 1.90
C LYS A 156 3.35 -13.98 0.49
N THR A 157 3.96 -13.32 -0.49
CA THR A 157 3.59 -13.46 -1.90
C THR A 157 4.70 -14.04 -2.76
N SER A 158 4.31 -14.69 -3.84
CA SER A 158 5.18 -14.96 -4.99
C SER A 158 4.79 -14.07 -6.16
N PHE A 159 5.76 -13.74 -7.00
CA PHE A 159 5.61 -12.84 -8.14
C PHE A 159 6.08 -13.50 -9.43
N GLU A 160 5.40 -13.20 -10.53
CA GLU A 160 5.76 -13.67 -11.86
C GLU A 160 5.43 -12.64 -12.94
N ILE A 161 6.15 -12.72 -14.06
CA ILE A 161 5.81 -11.96 -15.27
C ILE A 161 4.78 -12.78 -16.05
N VAL A 162 3.55 -12.28 -16.10
CA VAL A 162 2.40 -12.95 -16.74
C VAL A 162 2.13 -12.49 -18.18
N SER A 163 2.74 -11.38 -18.59
CA SER A 163 2.70 -10.87 -19.97
C SER A 163 3.86 -9.93 -20.27
N GLY A 164 4.22 -9.81 -21.55
CA GLY A 164 5.30 -8.94 -21.98
C GLY A 164 6.68 -9.43 -21.52
N ARG A 165 7.61 -8.50 -21.35
CA ARG A 165 8.97 -8.78 -20.84
C ARG A 165 9.56 -7.53 -20.19
N LEU A 166 10.46 -7.74 -19.23
CA LEU A 166 11.30 -6.67 -18.72
C LEU A 166 12.34 -6.23 -19.79
N PRO A 167 12.83 -4.98 -19.74
CA PRO A 167 13.97 -4.54 -20.54
C PRO A 167 15.20 -5.44 -20.34
N ALA A 168 16.01 -5.58 -21.38
CA ALA A 168 17.26 -6.32 -21.29
C ALA A 168 18.15 -5.79 -20.14
N GLY A 169 18.68 -6.70 -19.32
CA GLY A 169 19.53 -6.37 -18.17
C GLY A 169 18.78 -6.17 -16.85
N LEU A 170 17.45 -6.28 -16.84
CA LEU A 170 16.62 -6.30 -15.63
C LEU A 170 16.05 -7.70 -15.36
N SER A 171 15.82 -8.00 -14.09
CA SER A 171 15.19 -9.24 -13.62
C SER A 171 14.23 -8.98 -12.47
N LEU A 172 13.13 -9.73 -12.42
CA LEU A 172 12.22 -9.79 -11.29
C LEU A 172 12.68 -10.90 -10.34
N ASP A 173 12.85 -10.58 -9.07
CA ASP A 173 12.97 -11.58 -8.01
C ASP A 173 11.57 -12.10 -7.63
N ALA A 174 11.34 -13.40 -7.83
CA ALA A 174 10.02 -14.02 -7.68
C ALA A 174 9.51 -14.12 -6.23
N ALA A 175 10.38 -13.97 -5.23
CA ALA A 175 9.99 -14.07 -3.82
C ALA A 175 9.73 -12.69 -3.19
N SER A 176 10.50 -11.69 -3.60
CA SER A 176 10.37 -10.32 -3.08
C SER A 176 9.54 -9.43 -3.98
N GLY A 177 9.40 -9.71 -5.28
CA GLY A 177 8.76 -8.80 -6.22
C GLY A 177 9.65 -7.61 -6.60
N ARG A 178 10.96 -7.69 -6.33
CA ARG A 178 11.91 -6.61 -6.60
C ARG A 178 12.46 -6.73 -8.02
N ILE A 179 12.35 -5.65 -8.80
CA ILE A 179 12.94 -5.53 -10.13
C ILE A 179 14.30 -4.86 -9.99
N THR A 180 15.36 -5.58 -10.36
CA THR A 180 16.74 -5.07 -10.23
C THR A 180 17.55 -5.34 -11.47
N GLY A 181 18.61 -4.56 -11.68
CA GLY A 181 19.58 -4.77 -12.75
C GLY A 181 20.10 -3.47 -13.36
N ILE A 182 20.69 -3.56 -14.55
CA ILE A 182 21.15 -2.41 -15.32
C ILE A 182 20.55 -2.54 -16.72
N PRO A 183 19.60 -1.67 -17.11
CA PRO A 183 18.97 -1.78 -18.42
C PRO A 183 19.96 -1.38 -19.51
N THR A 184 19.98 -2.13 -20.60
CA THR A 184 20.93 -1.93 -21.71
C THR A 184 20.28 -1.39 -22.98
N GLU A 185 18.95 -1.38 -23.05
CA GLU A 185 18.18 -1.00 -24.23
C GLU A 185 17.17 0.10 -23.86
N PRO A 186 17.14 1.23 -24.60
CA PRO A 186 16.15 2.28 -24.39
C PRO A 186 14.80 1.90 -24.99
N GLY A 187 13.72 2.49 -24.46
CA GLY A 187 12.37 2.30 -24.99
C GLY A 187 11.32 2.11 -23.90
N ASP A 188 10.07 1.95 -24.34
CA ASP A 188 8.94 1.68 -23.46
C ASP A 188 8.60 0.19 -23.48
N PHE A 189 8.64 -0.44 -22.30
CA PHE A 189 8.42 -1.86 -22.13
C PHE A 189 7.16 -2.09 -21.30
N ALA A 190 6.12 -2.62 -21.94
CA ALA A 190 4.90 -3.05 -21.28
C ALA A 190 5.03 -4.52 -20.81
N PHE A 191 4.69 -4.77 -19.55
CA PHE A 191 4.69 -6.10 -18.96
C PHE A 191 3.64 -6.20 -17.85
N GLY A 192 3.07 -7.39 -17.67
CA GLY A 192 2.13 -7.68 -16.59
C GLY A 192 2.82 -8.43 -15.47
N ILE A 193 2.54 -8.06 -14.22
CA ILE A 193 2.97 -8.79 -13.03
C ILE A 193 1.76 -9.48 -12.43
N GLY A 194 1.90 -10.77 -12.16
CA GLY A 194 1.01 -11.55 -11.29
C GLY A 194 1.63 -11.69 -9.91
N ALA A 195 0.79 -11.66 -8.88
CA ALA A 195 1.16 -11.99 -7.52
C ALA A 195 0.18 -13.01 -6.93
N THR A 196 0.69 -13.94 -6.13
CA THR A 196 -0.09 -15.00 -5.48
C THR A 196 0.25 -15.05 -4.00
N SER A 197 -0.78 -15.12 -3.15
CA SER A 197 -0.70 -15.36 -1.71
C SER A 197 -1.73 -16.42 -1.36
N CYS A 198 -1.30 -17.60 -0.90
CA CYS A 198 -2.19 -18.74 -0.69
C CYS A 198 -2.95 -19.09 -1.99
N ASP A 199 -4.28 -19.02 -1.98
CA ASP A 199 -5.19 -19.16 -3.12
C ASP A 199 -5.61 -17.81 -3.73
N LYS A 200 -5.23 -16.69 -3.12
CA LYS A 200 -5.55 -15.32 -3.55
C LYS A 200 -4.55 -14.86 -4.60
N THR A 201 -5.05 -14.24 -5.68
CA THR A 201 -4.22 -13.77 -6.79
C THR A 201 -4.55 -12.32 -7.14
N ALA A 202 -3.54 -11.58 -7.59
CA ALA A 202 -3.67 -10.23 -8.11
C ALA A 202 -2.83 -10.05 -9.38
N ARG A 203 -3.25 -9.15 -10.25
CA ARG A 203 -2.54 -8.82 -11.48
C ARG A 203 -2.60 -7.32 -11.74
N SER A 204 -1.49 -6.77 -12.22
CA SER A 204 -1.44 -5.40 -12.72
C SER A 204 -0.48 -5.30 -13.90
N ASP A 205 -0.78 -4.40 -14.83
CA ASP A 205 0.05 -4.12 -15.99
C ASP A 205 0.91 -2.88 -15.72
N PHE A 206 2.19 -2.93 -16.09
CA PHE A 206 3.17 -1.90 -15.87
C PHE A 206 3.79 -1.46 -17.19
N THR A 207 4.23 -0.20 -17.23
CA THR A 207 5.08 0.31 -18.32
C THR A 207 6.36 0.88 -17.72
N LEU A 208 7.50 0.36 -18.15
CA LEU A 208 8.82 0.87 -17.80
C LEU A 208 9.42 1.61 -18.99
N SER A 209 9.59 2.92 -18.85
CA SER A 209 10.28 3.75 -19.82
C SER A 209 11.76 3.82 -19.47
N VAL A 210 12.61 3.37 -20.39
CA VAL A 210 14.06 3.42 -20.27
C VAL A 210 14.60 4.57 -21.12
N ASP A 211 15.03 5.64 -20.46
CA ASP A 211 15.66 6.79 -21.10
C ASP A 211 17.05 6.37 -21.67
N PRO A 212 17.35 6.62 -22.96
CA PRO A 212 18.69 6.40 -23.53
C PRO A 212 19.80 7.19 -22.83
N GLY A 213 19.43 8.20 -22.02
CA GLY A 213 20.37 9.10 -21.37
C GLY A 213 20.78 10.24 -22.30
N SER A 214 21.26 11.35 -21.71
CA SER A 214 21.74 12.47 -22.51
C SER A 214 22.90 12.01 -23.40
N PRO A 215 22.88 12.31 -24.72
CA PRO A 215 24.02 12.00 -25.57
C PRO A 215 25.25 12.70 -25.00
N ALA A 216 26.33 11.94 -24.77
CA ALA A 216 27.60 12.53 -24.37
C ALA A 216 28.00 13.57 -25.43
N ILE A 217 28.25 14.81 -25.01
CA ILE A 217 28.84 15.81 -25.91
C ILE A 217 30.22 15.28 -26.27
N ASP A 218 30.36 14.85 -27.52
CA ASP A 218 31.62 14.43 -28.09
C ASP A 218 32.53 15.65 -28.26
N THR A 219 33.31 15.96 -27.22
CA THR A 219 34.32 17.04 -27.25
C THR A 219 35.54 16.67 -28.10
N SER A 220 35.58 15.49 -28.74
CA SER A 220 36.65 15.10 -29.66
C SER A 220 36.41 15.60 -31.10
N ARG A 221 35.19 16.06 -31.42
CA ARG A 221 34.95 16.79 -32.67
C ARG A 221 35.58 18.18 -32.59
N PRO A 222 36.45 18.58 -33.53
CA PRO A 222 36.97 19.94 -33.56
C PRO A 222 35.80 20.90 -33.73
N LYS A 223 35.75 21.92 -32.85
CA LYS A 223 34.90 23.10 -33.00
C LYS A 223 35.04 23.62 -34.44
N LEU A 224 33.94 23.80 -35.16
CA LEU A 224 33.96 24.51 -36.44
C LEU A 224 34.62 25.87 -36.19
N ALA A 225 35.76 26.12 -36.84
CA ALA A 225 36.43 27.40 -36.79
C ALA A 225 35.56 28.42 -37.56
N GLU A 226 34.88 29.31 -36.85
CA GLU A 226 34.51 30.61 -37.43
C GLU A 226 35.80 31.42 -37.61
N THR A 227 36.32 31.44 -38.83
CA THR A 227 37.20 32.52 -39.30
C THR A 227 36.92 32.77 -40.76
N GLY A 228 36.58 34.03 -41.05
CA GLY A 228 35.91 34.46 -42.26
C GLY A 228 36.66 34.25 -43.57
N SER A 229 35.88 34.09 -44.62
CA SER A 229 36.29 34.24 -46.01
C SER A 229 35.36 35.26 -46.65
N THR A 230 35.92 36.44 -46.91
CA THR A 230 35.31 37.48 -47.76
C THR A 230 35.26 36.95 -49.19
N SER A 231 34.06 36.67 -49.69
CA SER A 231 33.81 36.47 -51.12
C SER A 231 32.98 37.64 -51.63
N SER A 232 33.61 38.48 -52.44
CA SER A 232 32.99 39.58 -53.17
C SER A 232 32.63 39.13 -54.60
N ASP A 233 31.34 39.33 -54.92
CA ASP A 233 30.74 39.60 -56.24
C ASP A 233 30.27 38.42 -57.15
N PRO A 234 29.26 38.63 -58.06
CA PRO A 234 27.81 38.60 -57.72
C PRO A 234 26.90 37.90 -58.79
N LEU A 235 25.57 37.92 -58.54
CA LEU A 235 24.42 37.74 -59.48
C LEU A 235 24.11 36.34 -60.07
N LEU A 236 23.01 35.70 -59.62
CA LEU A 236 21.74 35.61 -60.40
C LEU A 236 20.61 34.90 -59.59
N THR A 237 19.57 35.69 -59.32
CA THR A 237 18.12 35.39 -59.47
C THR A 237 17.56 34.03 -59.04
N ALA A 238 16.87 34.02 -57.89
CA ALA A 238 15.72 33.13 -57.67
C ALA A 238 14.56 33.93 -57.07
N ALA A 239 13.59 34.26 -57.93
CA ALA A 239 12.27 34.71 -57.52
C ALA A 239 11.44 33.49 -57.11
N GLY A 240 10.72 33.57 -55.99
CA GLY A 240 9.76 32.53 -55.61
C GLY A 240 9.39 32.57 -54.14
N LEU A 241 8.34 33.34 -53.83
CA LEU A 241 7.48 33.24 -52.63
C LEU A 241 7.21 31.76 -52.24
N VAL A 242 6.96 31.37 -50.98
CA VAL A 242 5.93 31.84 -50.05
C VAL A 242 6.30 31.42 -48.61
N ALA A 243 6.02 32.32 -47.65
CA ALA A 243 6.03 32.16 -46.19
C ALA A 243 5.10 31.01 -45.70
N VAL A 244 5.11 30.52 -44.46
CA VAL A 244 4.66 31.11 -43.18
C VAL A 244 4.91 29.99 -42.15
N GLY A 245 5.29 30.15 -40.88
CA GLY A 245 5.54 31.26 -39.97
C GLY A 245 5.90 30.59 -38.64
N SER A 246 7.10 30.83 -38.11
CA SER A 246 7.37 31.79 -37.03
C SER A 246 6.89 31.33 -35.65
N VAL A 247 7.82 30.71 -34.93
CA VAL A 247 7.87 30.62 -33.46
C VAL A 247 8.20 32.01 -32.90
N LEU A 248 7.39 32.52 -31.96
CA LEU A 248 7.73 33.73 -31.20
C LEU A 248 8.11 33.34 -29.76
N ALA A 249 9.37 33.62 -29.41
CA ALA A 249 9.92 33.43 -28.08
C ALA A 249 9.44 34.54 -27.13
N VAL A 250 9.11 34.15 -25.90
CA VAL A 250 8.72 35.01 -24.79
C VAL A 250 9.97 35.54 -24.09
N LEU A 251 10.07 36.87 -23.96
CA LEU A 251 11.04 37.56 -23.11
C LEU A 251 10.29 38.32 -22.01
N ALA A 252 10.55 37.95 -20.76
CA ALA A 252 9.99 38.58 -19.57
C ALA A 252 10.69 39.91 -19.23
N ARG A 253 9.93 40.92 -18.76
CA ARG A 253 10.44 42.00 -17.89
C ARG A 253 9.33 42.68 -17.07
N THR A 254 9.41 42.47 -15.75
CA THR A 254 9.26 43.39 -14.61
C THR A 254 8.11 44.43 -14.51
N ARG A 255 7.29 44.21 -13.46
CA ARG A 255 6.74 45.11 -12.41
C ARG A 255 6.10 46.46 -12.78
N GLY A 256 4.86 46.65 -12.31
CA GLY A 256 4.24 47.97 -12.10
C GLY A 256 2.87 47.90 -11.42
N VAL A 257 2.80 48.36 -10.18
CA VAL A 257 1.62 48.46 -9.29
C VAL A 257 0.74 49.66 -9.68
N THR A 258 -0.61 49.57 -9.59
CA THR A 258 -1.46 50.59 -8.92
C THR A 258 -2.94 50.19 -8.77
N ARG A 259 -3.49 50.56 -7.61
CA ARG A 259 -4.88 50.43 -7.11
C ARG A 259 -5.85 51.40 -7.78
N THR A 260 -7.14 51.03 -7.82
CA THR A 260 -8.33 51.83 -7.39
C THR A 260 -9.58 50.92 -7.50
N SER A 261 -10.16 50.44 -6.39
CA SER A 261 -11.29 51.00 -5.61
C SER A 261 -12.65 51.06 -6.33
N ARG A 262 -13.66 50.34 -5.78
CA ARG A 262 -14.96 50.84 -5.25
C ARG A 262 -16.05 49.74 -5.29
N ALA A 263 -16.56 49.40 -4.11
CA ALA A 263 -17.79 48.62 -3.83
C ALA A 263 -19.00 49.61 -3.72
N PRO A 264 -20.22 49.28 -3.19
CA PRO A 264 -20.76 47.99 -2.70
C PRO A 264 -22.27 47.74 -3.02
N GLY A 265 -22.81 46.63 -2.50
CA GLY A 265 -24.24 46.45 -2.18
C GLY A 265 -24.76 45.06 -2.59
N GLY A 266 -25.42 44.25 -1.75
CA GLY A 266 -25.88 44.40 -0.37
C GLY A 266 -26.94 43.34 -0.07
N GLY A 267 -26.98 42.85 1.18
CA GLY A 267 -28.10 42.16 1.84
C GLY A 267 -28.36 40.71 1.39
N GLY A 268 -28.66 39.72 2.22
CA GLY A 268 -29.09 39.64 3.62
C GLY A 268 -29.84 38.29 3.74
N ALA A 269 -29.36 37.34 4.55
CA ALA A 269 -29.84 37.02 5.90
C ALA A 269 -31.19 36.25 5.97
N GLY A 270 -31.21 35.16 6.75
CA GLY A 270 -32.42 34.54 7.31
C GLY A 270 -32.46 33.01 7.17
N ARG A 271 -31.84 32.21 8.06
CA ARG A 271 -32.39 31.63 9.31
C ARG A 271 -33.71 30.82 9.19
N SER A 272 -33.59 29.55 9.57
CA SER A 272 -34.38 28.84 10.62
C SER A 272 -35.38 27.72 10.24
N ARG A 273 -35.06 26.52 10.77
CA ARG A 273 -35.87 25.52 11.50
C ARG A 273 -37.14 24.91 10.88
N ARG A 274 -37.18 23.57 10.82
CA ARG A 274 -38.12 22.60 11.47
C ARG A 274 -37.96 21.23 10.76
N ARG A 275 -37.61 20.13 11.45
CA ARG A 275 -38.50 19.17 12.13
C ARG A 275 -39.73 18.77 11.31
N GLU A 276 -39.70 17.56 10.76
CA GLU A 276 -40.86 16.69 10.62
C GLU A 276 -40.33 15.24 10.51
N CYS A 277 -40.56 14.44 11.55
CA CYS A 277 -40.66 13.00 11.47
C CYS A 277 -42.16 12.71 11.52
N ASP A 278 -42.67 11.89 10.60
CA ASP A 278 -43.96 11.23 10.79
C ASP A 278 -43.98 9.88 10.05
N ASP A 279 -44.76 8.97 10.63
CA ASP A 279 -44.79 7.51 10.53
C ASP A 279 -45.06 6.89 9.14
N ARG A 280 -44.48 5.70 8.92
CA ARG A 280 -45.22 4.44 8.65
C ARG A 280 -44.31 3.21 8.65
#